data_AF-I3SVA8-F1
#
_entry.id   AF-I3SVA8-F1
#
_cell.length_a   1.000
_cell.length_b   1.000
_cell.length_c   1.000
_cell.angle_alpha   90.00
_cell.angle_beta   90.00
_cell.angle_gamma   90.00
#
_symmetry.space_group_name_H-M   'P 1'
#
loop_
_entity.id
_entity.type
_entity.pdbx_description
1 polymer ?
#
loop_
_entity_poly.entity_id
_entity_poly.type
_entity_poly.pdbx_seq_one_letter_code
_entity_poly.pdbx_strand_id
1 'polypeptide(L)'
;MASTVQRAVSRGGALRATLTRQFSTDALVEAKPGEIGMVSGIPQEHLHRRVVIYSPARTASQQGSGKVGRWKINFLSTQKWENPLMGWTSTGDPYAHVGDSALSFDSAEAAKAFTEKHGWEYVVKKPHTPLLKVKSYADNFKWKGLPKVDGE
;
A
#
# COMPACT_ATOMS: atom_id res chain seq x y z
N MET A 1 82.98 18.87 -8.55
CA MET A 1 82.16 17.77 -9.10
C MET A 1 81.49 17.07 -7.92
N ALA A 2 80.22 17.41 -7.67
CA ALA A 2 79.45 16.96 -6.52
C ALA A 2 78.87 15.56 -6.79
N SER A 3 79.07 14.62 -5.87
CA SER A 3 78.38 13.33 -5.85
C SER A 3 77.61 13.18 -4.53
N THR A 4 76.29 13.34 -4.65
CA THR A 4 75.32 13.25 -3.56
C THR A 4 75.17 11.80 -3.10
N VAL A 5 75.43 11.55 -1.82
CA VAL A 5 75.14 10.27 -1.15
C VAL A 5 73.66 10.24 -0.78
N GLN A 6 72.90 9.30 -1.35
CA GLN A 6 71.50 9.07 -1.01
C GLN A 6 71.40 8.30 0.32
N ARG A 7 70.68 8.87 1.29
CA ARG A 7 70.37 8.24 2.58
C ARG A 7 68.94 7.69 2.53
N ALA A 8 68.81 6.37 2.56
CA ALA A 8 67.54 5.69 2.76
C ALA A 8 67.08 5.85 4.22
N VAL A 9 65.83 6.27 4.42
CA VAL A 9 65.14 6.21 5.72
C VAL A 9 63.83 5.46 5.51
N SER A 10 63.78 4.26 6.08
CA SER A 10 62.53 3.54 6.35
C SER A 10 61.94 4.06 7.65
N ARG A 11 60.70 4.56 7.61
CA ARG A 11 59.81 4.60 8.78
C ARG A 11 58.37 4.39 8.33
N GLY A 12 57.87 3.19 8.61
CA GLY A 12 56.45 2.91 8.63
C GLY A 12 55.74 3.75 9.68
N GLY A 13 54.48 4.09 9.43
CA GLY A 13 53.68 4.93 10.33
C GLY A 13 52.22 5.02 9.91
N ALA A 14 51.48 3.96 10.25
CA ALA A 14 50.04 3.88 10.51
C ALA A 14 49.06 4.63 9.58
N LEU A 15 48.47 3.89 8.63
CA LEU A 15 47.12 4.17 8.14
C LEU A 15 46.16 4.03 9.33
N ARG A 16 45.67 5.15 9.87
CA ARG A 16 44.49 5.15 10.76
C ARG A 16 43.30 4.71 9.91
N ALA A 17 43.00 3.42 9.93
CA ALA A 17 41.73 2.91 9.45
C ALA A 17 40.64 3.52 10.33
N THR A 18 39.88 4.47 9.78
CA THR A 18 38.57 4.83 10.32
C THR A 18 37.70 3.60 10.13
N LEU A 19 37.66 2.73 11.15
CA LEU A 19 36.67 1.67 11.25
C LEU A 19 35.31 2.35 11.41
N THR A 20 34.67 2.66 10.29
CA THR A 20 33.22 2.81 10.25
C THR A 20 32.67 1.49 10.74
N ARG A 21 32.12 1.50 11.95
CA ARG A 21 31.41 0.36 12.50
C ARG A 21 30.24 0.11 11.54
N GLN A 22 30.37 -0.89 10.67
CA GLN A 22 29.23 -1.46 9.97
C GLN A 22 28.33 -2.03 11.05
N PHE A 23 27.31 -1.27 11.43
CA PHE A 23 26.18 -1.87 12.13
C PHE A 23 25.62 -2.91 11.16
N SER A 24 25.90 -4.17 11.44
CA SER A 24 25.35 -5.30 10.70
C SER A 24 23.83 -5.23 10.82
N THR A 25 23.16 -4.96 9.71
CA THR A 25 21.70 -4.92 9.61
C THR A 25 21.08 -6.31 9.48
N ASP A 26 21.88 -7.37 9.67
CA ASP A 26 21.50 -8.73 9.30
C ASP A 26 21.21 -9.63 10.50
N ALA A 27 20.71 -9.04 11.58
CA ALA A 27 19.93 -9.82 12.53
C ALA A 27 18.57 -10.08 11.86
N LEU A 28 18.43 -11.27 11.27
CA LEU A 28 17.16 -11.82 10.78
C LEU A 28 16.17 -11.89 11.96
N VAL A 29 15.49 -10.78 12.23
CA VAL A 29 14.39 -10.74 13.19
C VAL A 29 13.20 -11.36 12.48
N GLU A 30 12.96 -12.65 12.74
CA GLU A 30 11.67 -13.28 12.50
C GLU A 30 10.63 -12.56 13.36
N ALA A 31 10.09 -11.46 12.85
CA ALA A 31 8.98 -10.77 13.49
C ALA A 31 7.78 -11.72 13.49
N LYS A 32 7.37 -12.18 14.67
CA LYS A 32 6.17 -13.00 14.77
C LYS A 32 4.96 -12.14 14.41
N PRO A 33 3.95 -12.72 13.75
CA PRO A 33 2.74 -11.97 13.40
C PRO A 33 2.12 -11.37 14.67
N GLY A 34 1.80 -10.07 14.64
CA GLY A 34 1.20 -9.34 15.75
C GLY A 34 2.17 -8.67 16.74
N GLU A 35 3.47 -8.97 16.71
CA GLU A 35 4.44 -8.34 17.63
C GLU A 35 4.51 -6.82 17.45
N ILE A 36 4.48 -6.35 16.22
CA ILE A 36 4.54 -4.91 15.90
C ILE A 36 3.25 -4.21 16.35
N GLY A 37 2.11 -4.89 16.28
CA GLY A 37 0.84 -4.40 16.82
C GLY A 37 0.96 -4.06 18.30
N MET A 38 1.51 -4.97 19.11
CA MET A 38 1.70 -4.76 20.56
C MET A 38 2.64 -3.59 20.89
N VAL A 39 3.72 -3.42 20.13
CA VAL A 39 4.72 -2.36 20.38
C VAL A 39 4.22 -0.99 19.91
N SER A 40 3.28 -0.94 18.96
CA SER A 40 2.81 0.30 18.34
C SER A 40 1.92 1.20 19.22
N GLY A 41 1.58 0.78 20.45
CA GLY A 41 0.74 1.56 21.36
C GLY A 41 -0.76 1.56 21.00
N ILE A 42 -1.17 0.69 20.08
CA ILE A 42 -2.59 0.48 19.76
C ILE A 42 -3.26 -0.19 20.97
N PRO A 43 -4.41 0.31 21.45
CA PRO A 43 -5.13 -0.32 22.55
C PRO A 43 -5.60 -1.73 22.16
N GLN A 44 -5.63 -2.64 23.15
CA GLN A 44 -5.92 -4.07 22.95
C GLN A 44 -7.24 -4.33 22.19
N GLU A 45 -8.23 -3.47 22.40
CA GLU A 45 -9.55 -3.50 21.76
C GLU A 45 -9.49 -3.41 20.22
N HIS A 46 -8.45 -2.78 19.67
CA HIS A 46 -8.30 -2.57 18.24
C HIS A 46 -7.27 -3.50 17.59
N LEU A 47 -6.49 -4.25 18.38
CA LEU A 47 -5.49 -5.19 17.86
C LEU A 47 -6.10 -6.40 17.14
N HIS A 48 -7.34 -6.77 17.45
CA HIS A 48 -7.98 -7.98 16.92
C HIS A 48 -9.08 -7.67 15.88
N ARG A 49 -9.08 -6.45 15.33
CA ARG A 49 -10.12 -6.03 14.41
C ARG A 49 -9.99 -6.73 13.06
N ARG A 50 -11.13 -7.07 12.45
CA ARG A 50 -11.21 -7.58 11.09
C ARG A 50 -11.09 -6.44 10.08
N VAL A 51 -10.18 -6.59 9.14
CA VAL A 51 -9.95 -5.62 8.06
C VAL A 51 -10.20 -6.23 6.69
N VAL A 52 -10.57 -5.38 5.74
CA VAL A 52 -10.78 -5.79 4.35
C VAL A 52 -9.73 -5.12 3.49
N ILE A 53 -8.87 -5.93 2.87
CA ILE A 53 -7.87 -5.46 1.92
C ILE A 53 -8.53 -5.43 0.54
N TYR A 54 -8.57 -4.26 -0.09
CA TYR A 54 -9.22 -4.08 -1.39
C TYR A 54 -8.50 -3.03 -2.23
N SER A 55 -8.71 -3.09 -3.55
CA SER A 55 -8.39 -1.97 -4.43
C SER A 55 -9.68 -1.23 -4.76
N PRO A 56 -9.76 0.10 -4.52
CA PRO A 56 -10.94 0.87 -4.86
C PRO A 56 -11.29 0.76 -6.35
N ALA A 57 -12.57 0.52 -6.63
CA ALA A 57 -13.07 0.57 -7.99
C ALA A 57 -13.01 2.01 -8.54
N ARG A 58 -13.04 2.13 -9.87
CA ARG A 58 -13.17 3.44 -10.52
C ARG A 58 -14.49 4.09 -10.10
N THR A 59 -14.45 5.38 -9.75
CA THR A 59 -15.67 6.18 -9.51
C THR A 59 -16.56 6.13 -10.75
N ALA A 60 -17.79 5.61 -10.64
CA ALA A 60 -18.66 5.37 -11.80
C ALA A 60 -18.98 6.67 -12.59
N SER A 61 -19.10 7.80 -11.89
CA SER A 61 -19.35 9.12 -12.49
C SER A 61 -18.16 9.68 -13.26
N GLN A 62 -16.95 9.12 -13.11
CA GLN A 62 -15.71 9.59 -13.74
C GLN A 62 -15.10 8.48 -14.63
N GLN A 63 -14.45 8.89 -15.72
CA GLN A 63 -13.77 7.94 -16.63
C GLN A 63 -12.27 7.79 -16.35
N GLY A 64 -11.69 8.65 -15.52
CA GLY A 64 -10.26 8.61 -15.19
C GLY A 64 -9.86 7.35 -14.41
N SER A 65 -8.74 6.73 -14.79
CA SER A 65 -8.20 5.52 -14.16
C SER A 65 -7.10 5.78 -13.12
N GLY A 66 -6.69 7.03 -12.90
CA GLY A 66 -5.50 7.35 -12.08
C GLY A 66 -5.59 6.96 -10.59
N LYS A 67 -6.79 6.75 -10.04
CA LYS A 67 -6.98 6.30 -8.66
C LYS A 67 -7.10 4.78 -8.51
N VAL A 68 -7.17 4.05 -9.62
CA VAL A 68 -7.30 2.58 -9.65
C VAL A 68 -5.92 1.94 -9.48
N GLY A 69 -5.84 0.75 -8.88
CA GLY A 69 -4.60 -0.02 -8.75
C GLY A 69 -3.86 0.21 -7.42
N ARG A 70 -4.21 1.26 -6.66
CA ARG A 70 -3.79 1.39 -5.26
C ARG A 70 -4.55 0.38 -4.40
N TRP A 71 -3.86 -0.23 -3.45
CA TRP A 71 -4.45 -1.11 -2.45
C TRP A 71 -4.67 -0.34 -1.15
N LYS A 72 -5.79 -0.60 -0.50
CA LYS A 72 -6.17 0.03 0.77
C LYS A 72 -6.66 -1.01 1.75
N ILE A 73 -6.55 -0.68 3.03
CA ILE A 73 -7.07 -1.47 4.14
C ILE A 73 -8.31 -0.75 4.66
N ASN A 74 -9.47 -1.39 4.57
CA ASN A 74 -10.72 -0.89 5.13
C ASN A 74 -10.91 -1.47 6.53
N PHE A 75 -11.03 -0.58 7.52
CA PHE A 75 -11.49 -0.94 8.86
C PHE A 75 -13.01 -0.84 8.89
N LEU A 76 -13.68 -1.95 9.18
CA LEU A 76 -15.15 -1.96 9.32
C LEU A 76 -15.55 -1.14 10.56
N SER A 77 -15.83 0.14 10.36
CA SER A 77 -16.36 1.04 11.40
C SER A 77 -17.88 1.04 11.34
N THR A 78 -18.52 0.69 12.45
CA THR A 78 -19.97 0.45 12.49
C THR A 78 -20.74 1.64 13.05
N GLN A 79 -20.18 2.38 14.01
CA GLN A 79 -20.95 3.33 14.80
C GLN A 79 -20.61 4.78 14.45
N LYS A 80 -21.52 5.39 13.67
CA LYS A 80 -21.58 6.83 13.44
C LYS A 80 -22.94 7.31 13.92
N TRP A 81 -22.98 8.43 14.64
CA TRP A 81 -24.22 9.01 15.16
C TRP A 81 -24.28 10.51 14.87
N GLU A 82 -25.48 11.08 14.97
CA GLU A 82 -25.70 12.50 14.85
C GLU A 82 -25.43 13.21 16.18
N ASN A 83 -24.65 14.29 16.15
CA ASN A 83 -24.42 15.12 17.32
C ASN A 83 -25.69 15.95 17.63
N PRO A 84 -26.28 15.84 18.84
CA PRO A 84 -27.56 16.46 19.17
C PRO A 84 -27.55 18.00 19.14
N LEU A 85 -26.37 18.65 19.21
CA LEU A 85 -26.28 20.11 19.18
C LEU A 85 -26.28 20.68 17.76
N MET A 86 -25.42 20.15 16.89
CA MET A 86 -25.15 20.71 15.55
C MET A 86 -25.61 19.82 14.38
N GLY A 87 -25.99 18.57 14.64
CA GLY A 87 -26.37 17.62 13.60
C GLY A 87 -25.19 17.01 12.82
N TRP A 88 -23.95 17.21 13.26
CA TRP A 88 -22.78 16.64 12.59
C TRP A 88 -22.61 15.15 12.85
N THR A 89 -21.99 14.43 11.92
CA THR A 89 -21.66 13.01 12.11
C THR A 89 -20.49 12.86 13.06
N SER A 90 -20.75 12.33 14.25
CA SER A 90 -19.74 11.95 15.24
C SER A 90 -19.45 10.45 15.17
N THR A 91 -18.22 10.07 15.54
CA THR A 91 -17.75 8.68 15.61
C THR A 91 -16.89 8.50 16.84
N GLY A 92 -16.95 7.32 17.46
CA GLY A 92 -16.08 6.91 18.55
C GLY A 92 -14.89 6.06 18.09
N ASP A 93 -14.85 5.68 16.81
CA ASP A 93 -13.80 4.80 16.27
C ASP A 93 -12.60 5.61 15.74
N PRO A 94 -11.38 5.44 16.30
CA PRO A 94 -10.19 6.15 15.84
C PRO A 94 -9.76 5.75 14.41
N TYR A 95 -10.11 4.53 13.96
CA TYR A 95 -9.72 4.04 12.64
C TYR A 95 -10.69 4.42 11.51
N ALA A 96 -11.78 5.13 11.84
CA ALA A 96 -12.83 5.45 10.89
C ALA A 96 -12.36 6.18 9.61
N HIS A 97 -11.24 6.91 9.67
CA HIS A 97 -10.69 7.67 8.53
C HIS A 97 -9.28 7.24 8.11
N VAL A 98 -8.55 6.50 8.96
CA VAL A 98 -7.13 6.17 8.73
C VAL A 98 -6.95 5.27 7.51
N GLY A 99 -7.84 4.28 7.36
CA GLY A 99 -7.81 3.33 6.24
C GLY A 99 -7.99 4.00 4.87
N ASP A 100 -8.87 4.98 4.78
CA ASP A 100 -9.18 5.64 3.51
C ASP A 100 -8.18 6.73 3.12
N SER A 101 -7.68 7.49 4.11
CA SER A 101 -6.90 8.70 3.86
C SER A 101 -5.39 8.46 3.79
N ALA A 102 -4.84 7.61 4.66
CA ALA A 102 -3.39 7.54 4.87
C ALA A 102 -2.76 6.18 4.50
N LEU A 103 -3.54 5.09 4.53
CA LEU A 103 -3.01 3.74 4.29
C LEU A 103 -3.25 3.29 2.85
N SER A 104 -2.29 3.60 1.98
CA SER A 104 -2.28 3.12 0.59
C SER A 104 -1.01 2.34 0.28
N PHE A 105 -1.17 1.22 -0.40
CA PHE A 105 -0.11 0.30 -0.77
C PHE A 105 -0.06 0.11 -2.28
N ASP A 106 1.11 -0.22 -2.80
CA ASP A 106 1.33 -0.52 -4.22
C ASP A 106 0.85 -1.93 -4.60
N SER A 107 0.97 -2.88 -3.67
CA SER A 107 0.65 -4.29 -3.92
C SER A 107 -0.27 -4.89 -2.85
N ALA A 108 -1.02 -5.93 -3.25
CA ALA A 108 -1.84 -6.71 -2.31
C ALA A 108 -0.98 -7.40 -1.25
N GLU A 109 0.23 -7.82 -1.62
CA GLU A 109 1.18 -8.51 -0.75
C GLU A 109 1.74 -7.58 0.32
N ALA A 110 2.09 -6.34 -0.05
CA ALA A 110 2.51 -5.34 0.92
C ALA A 110 1.40 -5.04 1.94
N ALA A 111 0.15 -4.94 1.48
CA ALA A 111 -0.99 -4.74 2.37
C ALA A 111 -1.21 -5.96 3.31
N LYS A 112 -1.11 -7.20 2.79
CA LYS A 112 -1.19 -8.42 3.61
C LYS A 112 -0.09 -8.46 4.66
N ALA A 113 1.17 -8.26 4.25
CA ALA A 113 2.32 -8.28 5.15
C ALA A 113 2.23 -7.20 6.23
N PHE A 114 1.74 -6.01 5.91
CA PHE A 114 1.49 -4.96 6.90
C PHE A 114 0.45 -5.39 7.93
N THR A 115 -0.64 -5.98 7.46
CA THR A 115 -1.75 -6.44 8.29
C THR A 115 -1.35 -7.58 9.22
N GLU A 116 -0.56 -8.54 8.71
CA GLU A 116 0.00 -9.67 9.48
C GLU A 116 0.99 -9.20 10.55
N LYS A 117 1.85 -8.23 10.22
CA LYS A 117 2.78 -7.61 11.18
C LYS A 117 2.04 -6.97 12.36
N HIS A 118 0.91 -6.31 12.08
CA HIS A 118 0.07 -5.69 13.11
C HIS A 118 -0.87 -6.67 13.82
N GLY A 119 -1.03 -7.90 13.31
CA GLY A 119 -1.84 -8.95 13.95
C GLY A 119 -3.34 -8.83 13.67
N TRP A 120 -3.75 -8.06 12.67
CA TRP A 120 -5.17 -7.91 12.31
C TRP A 120 -5.65 -9.10 11.46
N GLU A 121 -6.89 -9.55 11.69
CA GLU A 121 -7.53 -10.56 10.84
C GLU A 121 -7.96 -9.89 9.53
N TYR A 122 -7.69 -10.51 8.38
CA TYR A 122 -7.94 -9.86 7.09
C TYR A 122 -8.69 -10.71 6.08
N VAL A 123 -9.47 -10.03 5.23
CA VAL A 123 -10.13 -10.61 4.06
C VAL A 123 -9.70 -9.84 2.82
N VAL A 124 -9.19 -10.54 1.80
CA VAL A 124 -8.76 -9.91 0.55
C VAL A 124 -9.90 -9.94 -0.47
N LYS A 125 -10.32 -8.76 -0.94
CA LYS A 125 -11.24 -8.62 -2.07
C LYS A 125 -10.45 -8.41 -3.36
N LYS A 126 -10.63 -9.33 -4.32
CA LYS A 126 -9.98 -9.22 -5.63
C LYS A 126 -10.51 -8.00 -6.40
N PRO A 127 -9.64 -7.21 -7.04
CA PRO A 127 -10.07 -6.09 -7.88
C PRO A 127 -10.81 -6.59 -9.11
N HIS A 128 -11.87 -5.87 -9.51
CA HIS A 128 -12.58 -6.14 -10.75
C HIS A 128 -12.06 -5.23 -11.86
N THR A 129 -11.26 -5.78 -12.76
CA THR A 129 -10.73 -5.05 -13.92
C THR A 129 -11.71 -5.15 -15.10
N PRO A 130 -12.10 -4.04 -15.74
CA PRO A 130 -12.95 -4.08 -16.92
C PRO A 130 -12.22 -4.74 -18.09
N LEU A 131 -12.91 -5.61 -18.82
CA LEU A 131 -12.37 -6.21 -20.05
C LEU A 131 -12.32 -5.14 -21.16
N LEU A 132 -11.14 -4.98 -21.77
CA LEU A 132 -10.96 -4.10 -22.92
C LEU A 132 -11.57 -4.75 -24.16
N LYS A 133 -12.72 -4.22 -24.59
CA LYS A 133 -13.39 -4.66 -25.82
C LYS A 133 -12.76 -3.98 -27.02
N VAL A 134 -12.45 -4.74 -28.07
CA VAL A 134 -12.08 -4.18 -29.37
C VAL A 134 -13.29 -3.41 -29.92
N LYS A 135 -13.06 -2.16 -30.32
CA LYS A 135 -14.09 -1.30 -30.90
C LYS A 135 -13.52 -0.69 -32.17
N SER A 136 -14.19 -0.88 -33.31
CA SER A 136 -13.87 -0.19 -34.55
C SER A 136 -14.97 0.81 -34.88
N TYR A 137 -14.59 2.02 -35.28
CA TYR A 137 -15.57 3.03 -35.70
C TYR A 137 -16.33 2.58 -36.97
N ALA A 138 -15.71 1.76 -37.81
CA ALA A 138 -16.34 1.19 -39.02
C ALA A 138 -17.55 0.29 -38.68
N ASP A 139 -17.59 -0.30 -37.49
CA ASP A 139 -18.70 -1.16 -37.05
C ASP A 139 -20.02 -0.36 -36.95
N ASN A 140 -19.95 0.96 -36.77
CA ASN A 140 -21.13 1.83 -36.73
C ASN A 140 -21.89 1.86 -38.07
N PHE A 141 -21.20 1.65 -39.20
CA PHE A 141 -21.75 1.74 -40.56
C PHE A 141 -21.86 0.39 -41.25
N LYS A 142 -21.63 -0.72 -40.53
CA LYS A 142 -21.77 -2.06 -41.10
C LYS A 142 -23.22 -2.29 -41.53
N TRP A 143 -23.40 -2.82 -42.74
CA TRP A 143 -24.71 -3.20 -43.26
C TRP A 143 -25.42 -4.16 -42.28
N LYS A 144 -26.61 -3.77 -41.79
CA LYS A 144 -27.37 -4.51 -40.77
C LYS A 144 -28.36 -5.53 -41.35
N GLY A 145 -28.38 -5.70 -42.67
CA GLY A 145 -29.38 -6.50 -43.37
C GLY A 145 -30.60 -5.69 -43.80
N LEU A 146 -31.50 -6.32 -44.56
CA LEU A 146 -32.80 -5.75 -44.87
C LEU A 146 -33.65 -5.68 -43.58
N PRO A 147 -34.56 -4.70 -43.46
CA PRO A 147 -35.49 -4.65 -42.34
C PRO A 147 -36.28 -5.95 -42.25
N LYS A 148 -36.31 -6.58 -41.07
CA LYS A 148 -37.23 -7.69 -40.84
C LYS A 148 -38.64 -7.14 -40.94
N VAL A 149 -39.44 -7.73 -41.82
CA VAL A 149 -40.87 -7.50 -41.86
C VAL A 149 -41.41 -8.21 -40.63
N ASP A 150 -41.67 -7.46 -39.56
CA ASP A 150 -42.34 -8.00 -38.38
C ASP A 150 -43.80 -8.29 -38.81
N GLY A 151 -44.02 -9.53 -39.26
CA GLY A 151 -45.32 -10.05 -39.64
C GLY A 151 -46.16 -10.38 -38.41
N GLU A 152 -47.44 -10.04 -38.53
CA GLU A 152 -48.58 -10.36 -37.65
C GLU A 152 -48.60 -11.80 -37.12
#